data_AF-A0A2D8MA24-F1
#
_entry.id   AF-A0A2D8MA24-F1
#
_cell.length_a   1.000
_cell.length_b   1.000
_cell.length_c   1.000
_cell.angle_alpha   90.00
_cell.angle_beta   90.00
_cell.angle_gamma   90.00
#
_symmetry.space_group_name_H-M   'P 1'
#
loop_
_entity.id
_entity.type
_entity.pdbx_description
1 polymer ?
#
loop_
_entity_poly.entity_id
_entity_poly.type
_entity_poly.pdbx_seq_one_letter_code
_entity_poly.pdbx_strand_id
1 'polypeptide(L)'
;MAKRPRGWDKQAVNGIAKKHYGGLAEMFDAHGWYKLDRTFGQIAPSHVKATYGSVAAFERAHENGLAGNGLVDPMAAINSDPPNVWLTSYYGYDPENWGLLAFGSESDRAKFLRESEPGALVVVYGTKSLRSDLAGRVLGVQQVSHLAGPSEQFISPQAWAEKQASPRNRSRWLFGVQSTRAWHVVPEDRPRVEDFADETWSAGAGRSIGRYCKRLTSAEARKVLALQMYEGPVFGGREIEHAEFADGQDLMRPSRPGPVSQSGFHVSESEGPKHLYMLELVGDDIGSFVRGPIRKRRIVKVGFSKSPEVRCKSFNSALPGKQFEWRILKSTFVEGLPPFPSSHHAKSGEQEMVRFLHKKADSMGGEFFLANDDHLNKAWKRGKSAATEFGG
;
A
#
# COMPACT_ATOMS: atom_id res chain seq x y z
N MET A 1 16.62 9.87 35.89
CA MET A 1 15.33 9.14 35.83
C MET A 1 15.19 8.29 37.10
N ALA A 2 14.13 8.49 37.87
CA ALA A 2 13.86 7.66 39.05
C ALA A 2 13.69 6.18 38.64
N LYS A 3 14.24 5.26 39.44
CA LYS A 3 14.20 3.82 39.15
C LYS A 3 12.77 3.32 39.37
N ARG A 4 12.09 2.88 38.31
CA ARG A 4 10.69 2.41 38.38
C ARG A 4 10.59 1.11 39.21
N PRO A 5 9.55 0.94 40.05
CA PRO A 5 9.42 -0.21 40.94
C PRO A 5 9.16 -1.53 40.18
N ARG A 6 9.50 -2.66 40.80
CA ARG A 6 9.28 -4.00 40.23
C ARG A 6 7.77 -4.25 40.04
N GLY A 7 7.37 -4.70 38.85
CA GLY A 7 5.95 -4.94 38.51
C GLY A 7 5.23 -3.75 37.87
N TRP A 8 5.88 -2.60 37.76
CA TRP A 8 5.32 -1.39 37.15
C TRP A 8 4.86 -1.60 35.70
N ASP A 9 5.61 -2.34 34.87
CA ASP A 9 5.23 -2.63 33.48
C ASP A 9 3.82 -3.24 33.38
N LYS A 10 3.53 -4.22 34.24
CA LYS A 10 2.23 -4.91 34.25
C LYS A 10 1.11 -3.99 34.74
N GLN A 11 1.40 -3.15 35.74
CA GLN A 11 0.42 -2.19 36.27
C GLN A 11 0.07 -1.12 35.24
N ALA A 12 1.06 -0.54 34.57
CA ALA A 12 0.87 0.47 33.54
C ALA A 12 0.04 -0.10 32.37
N VAL A 13 0.40 -1.28 31.86
CA VAL A 13 -0.32 -1.93 30.76
C VAL A 13 -1.76 -2.24 31.13
N ASN A 14 -2.00 -2.87 32.29
CA ASN A 14 -3.35 -3.18 32.74
C ASN A 14 -4.20 -1.92 33.01
N GLY A 15 -3.57 -0.86 33.53
CA GLY A 15 -4.23 0.42 33.79
C GLY A 15 -4.72 1.07 32.51
N ILE A 16 -3.88 1.14 31.48
CA ILE A 16 -4.24 1.68 30.16
C ILE A 16 -5.31 0.81 29.50
N ALA A 17 -5.14 -0.51 29.52
CA ALA A 17 -6.12 -1.45 28.96
C ALA A 17 -7.52 -1.22 29.55
N LYS A 18 -7.62 -1.14 30.88
CA LYS A 18 -8.90 -0.87 31.55
C LYS A 18 -9.46 0.51 31.24
N LYS A 19 -8.61 1.55 31.29
CA LYS A 19 -9.03 2.95 31.15
C LYS A 19 -9.50 3.29 29.73
N HIS A 20 -8.81 2.74 28.72
CA HIS A 20 -8.97 3.18 27.33
C HIS A 20 -9.65 2.14 26.44
N TYR A 21 -9.49 0.85 26.72
CA TYR A 21 -10.01 -0.22 25.86
C TYR A 21 -11.17 -1.00 26.48
N GLY A 22 -11.40 -0.89 27.79
CA GLY A 22 -12.38 -1.71 28.52
C GLY A 22 -11.79 -3.01 29.09
N GLY A 23 -10.58 -3.39 28.69
CA GLY A 23 -9.91 -4.59 29.15
C GLY A 23 -8.70 -4.95 28.29
N LEU A 24 -8.01 -6.03 28.68
CA LEU A 24 -6.86 -6.54 27.92
C LEU A 24 -7.27 -7.23 26.61
N ALA A 25 -8.47 -7.81 26.54
CA ALA A 25 -8.94 -8.50 25.34
C ALA A 25 -9.19 -7.48 24.22
N GLU A 26 -9.96 -6.44 24.54
CA GLU A 26 -10.30 -5.34 23.64
C GLU A 26 -9.05 -4.55 23.23
N MET A 27 -8.07 -4.44 24.12
CA MET A 27 -6.76 -3.86 23.77
C MET A 27 -6.02 -4.73 22.76
N PHE A 28 -6.05 -6.05 22.88
CA PHE A 28 -5.42 -6.94 21.90
C PHE A 28 -6.09 -6.81 20.53
N ASP A 29 -7.42 -6.80 20.50
CA ASP A 29 -8.19 -6.67 19.27
C ASP A 29 -7.90 -5.33 18.56
N ALA A 30 -7.87 -4.23 19.32
CA ALA A 30 -7.58 -2.90 18.77
C ALA A 30 -6.17 -2.77 18.15
N HIS A 31 -5.22 -3.60 18.58
CA HIS A 31 -3.87 -3.64 18.04
C HIS A 31 -3.63 -4.78 17.04
N GLY A 32 -4.63 -5.64 16.80
CA GLY A 32 -4.47 -6.86 16.00
C GLY A 32 -3.47 -7.86 16.61
N TRP A 33 -3.34 -7.89 17.94
CA TRP A 33 -2.46 -8.82 18.64
C TRP A 33 -3.15 -10.16 18.90
N TYR A 34 -2.39 -11.25 18.80
CA TYR A 34 -2.88 -12.59 19.06
C TYR A 34 -2.38 -13.13 20.39
N LYS A 35 -3.27 -13.81 21.12
CA LYS A 35 -3.00 -14.38 22.44
C LYS A 35 -2.35 -15.77 22.41
N LEU A 36 -2.58 -16.54 21.33
CA LEU A 36 -2.30 -17.98 21.26
C LEU A 36 -2.82 -18.69 22.55
N ASP A 37 -2.10 -19.67 23.08
CA ASP A 37 -2.50 -20.45 24.27
C ASP A 37 -2.13 -19.78 25.62
N ARG A 38 -1.66 -18.53 25.61
CA ARG A 38 -1.14 -17.84 26.81
C ARG A 38 -2.19 -16.94 27.43
N THR A 39 -2.05 -16.53 28.69
CA THR A 39 -2.99 -15.56 29.29
C THR A 39 -2.61 -14.12 28.93
N PHE A 40 -3.58 -13.26 28.61
CA PHE A 40 -3.34 -11.86 28.21
C PHE A 40 -2.39 -11.13 29.16
N GLY A 41 -2.62 -11.22 30.47
CA GLY A 41 -1.83 -10.52 31.48
C GLY A 41 -0.37 -11.00 31.61
N GLN A 42 -0.01 -12.15 31.04
CA GLN A 42 1.38 -12.63 30.98
C GLN A 42 2.12 -12.10 29.74
N ILE A 43 1.41 -11.90 28.63
CA ILE A 43 2.00 -11.55 27.34
C ILE A 43 1.84 -10.07 26.97
N ALA A 44 0.89 -9.35 27.57
CA ALA A 44 0.60 -7.97 27.24
C ALA A 44 1.83 -7.04 27.34
N PRO A 45 2.67 -7.10 28.41
CA PRO A 45 3.88 -6.28 28.44
C PRO A 45 4.89 -6.61 27.32
N SER A 46 4.94 -7.87 26.87
CA SER A 46 5.81 -8.28 25.77
C SER A 46 5.30 -7.75 24.44
N HIS A 47 4.00 -7.84 24.15
CA HIS A 47 3.40 -7.24 22.95
C HIS A 47 3.57 -5.72 22.94
N VAL A 48 3.33 -5.07 24.08
CA VAL A 48 3.54 -3.63 24.23
C VAL A 48 4.98 -3.23 23.90
N LYS A 49 5.98 -3.95 24.43
CA LYS A 49 7.39 -3.70 24.09
C LYS A 49 7.69 -3.99 22.62
N ALA A 50 7.11 -5.06 22.08
CA ALA A 50 7.27 -5.44 20.68
C ALA A 50 6.63 -4.44 19.72
N THR A 51 5.64 -3.65 20.13
CA THR A 51 4.96 -2.70 19.23
C THR A 51 5.39 -1.26 19.48
N TYR A 52 5.45 -0.83 20.73
CA TYR A 52 5.79 0.54 21.12
C TYR A 52 7.28 0.72 21.41
N GLY A 53 8.08 -0.34 21.34
CA GLY A 53 9.50 -0.35 21.73
C GLY A 53 9.72 -0.33 23.24
N SER A 54 8.81 0.24 24.03
CA SER A 54 8.84 0.23 25.49
C SER A 54 7.47 0.50 26.11
N VAL A 55 7.27 0.09 27.36
CA VAL A 55 6.05 0.44 28.12
C VAL A 55 5.97 1.95 28.37
N ALA A 56 7.10 2.65 28.49
CA ALA A 56 7.11 4.11 28.61
C ALA A 56 6.56 4.81 27.35
N ALA A 57 6.91 4.30 26.17
CA ALA A 57 6.38 4.83 24.91
C ALA A 57 4.90 4.50 24.74
N PHE A 58 4.46 3.33 25.22
CA PHE A 58 3.06 2.96 25.28
C PHE A 58 2.24 3.91 26.17
N GLU A 59 2.74 4.27 27.35
CA GLU A 59 2.08 5.28 28.18
C GLU A 59 1.95 6.61 27.47
N ARG A 60 3.06 7.12 26.91
CA ARG A 60 3.07 8.40 26.18
C ARG A 60 2.05 8.41 25.04
N ALA A 61 2.00 7.33 24.26
CA ALA A 61 1.03 7.19 23.16
C ALA A 61 -0.43 7.21 23.63
N HIS A 62 -0.71 7.02 24.91
CA HIS A 62 -2.06 7.02 25.49
C HIS A 62 -2.33 8.21 26.42
N GLU A 63 -1.39 9.17 26.56
CA GLU A 63 -1.57 10.35 27.43
C GLU A 63 -2.82 11.16 27.03
N ASN A 64 -3.08 11.25 25.72
CA ASN A 64 -4.23 11.96 25.14
C ASN A 64 -5.41 11.04 24.81
N GLY A 65 -5.42 9.81 25.35
CA GLY A 65 -6.44 8.81 25.06
C GLY A 65 -6.29 8.11 23.70
N LEU A 66 -7.25 7.25 23.34
CA LEU A 66 -7.17 6.43 22.12
C LEU A 66 -7.11 7.27 20.83
N ALA A 67 -7.93 8.33 20.76
CA ALA A 67 -7.96 9.22 19.60
C ALA A 67 -6.68 10.05 19.45
N GLY A 68 -5.83 10.10 20.49
CA GLY A 68 -4.49 10.70 20.42
C GLY A 68 -3.39 9.70 20.07
N ASN A 69 -3.70 8.41 19.98
CA ASN A 69 -2.71 7.38 19.70
C ASN A 69 -2.58 7.16 18.19
N GLY A 70 -1.51 7.71 17.61
CA GLY A 70 -1.19 7.60 16.18
C GLY A 70 -1.06 6.17 15.65
N LEU A 71 -0.85 5.17 16.51
CA LEU A 71 -0.75 3.77 16.09
C LEU A 71 -2.13 3.14 15.89
N VAL A 72 -3.11 3.54 16.68
CA VAL A 72 -4.51 3.06 16.60
C VAL A 72 -5.32 3.90 15.63
N ASP A 73 -5.12 5.23 15.68
CA ASP A 73 -5.79 6.19 14.81
C ASP A 73 -4.75 6.99 14.01
N PRO A 74 -4.53 6.66 12.72
CA PRO A 74 -3.64 7.43 11.85
C PRO A 74 -3.98 8.92 11.77
N MET A 75 -5.25 9.31 12.00
CA MET A 75 -5.65 10.72 12.03
C MET A 75 -4.97 11.48 13.17
N ALA A 76 -4.64 10.82 14.28
CA ALA A 76 -3.93 11.44 15.39
C ALA A 76 -2.53 11.91 14.96
N ALA A 77 -1.84 11.16 14.11
CA ALA A 77 -0.52 11.54 13.59
C ALA A 77 -0.59 12.76 12.67
N ILE A 78 -1.67 12.91 11.89
CA ILE A 78 -1.90 14.05 10.99
C ILE A 78 -2.28 15.30 11.78
N ASN A 79 -3.11 15.14 12.81
CA ASN A 79 -3.70 16.24 13.57
C ASN A 79 -2.85 16.70 14.76
N SER A 80 -1.77 15.99 15.11
CA SER A 80 -0.88 16.41 16.19
C SER A 80 -0.16 17.72 15.83
N ASP A 81 0.22 18.49 16.85
CA ASP A 81 1.02 19.69 16.68
C ASP A 81 2.31 19.60 17.53
N PRO A 82 3.49 19.48 16.90
CA PRO A 82 3.71 19.30 15.46
C PRO A 82 3.19 17.94 14.93
N PRO A 83 2.91 17.80 13.62
CA PRO A 83 2.40 16.57 13.04
C PRO A 83 3.45 15.44 13.13
N ASN A 84 3.01 14.23 13.47
CA ASN A 84 3.85 13.03 13.43
C ASN A 84 3.84 12.40 12.03
N VAL A 85 3.98 13.24 11.00
CA VAL A 85 4.02 12.87 9.58
C VAL A 85 5.37 13.25 9.00
N TRP A 86 6.01 12.30 8.33
CA TRP A 86 7.38 12.38 7.88
C TRP A 86 7.49 12.09 6.39
N LEU A 87 8.51 12.62 5.75
CA LEU A 87 8.83 12.43 4.35
C LEU A 87 10.15 11.68 4.22
N THR A 88 10.20 10.69 3.33
CA THR A 88 11.43 10.00 2.93
C THR A 88 11.41 9.63 1.44
N SER A 89 12.54 9.14 0.92
CA SER A 89 12.66 8.74 -0.49
C SER A 89 13.24 7.35 -0.65
N TYR A 90 12.58 6.52 -1.46
CA TYR A 90 12.99 5.14 -1.75
C TYR A 90 13.32 4.90 -3.22
N TYR A 91 14.04 3.79 -3.46
CA TYR A 91 14.25 3.24 -4.79
C TYR A 91 13.07 2.37 -5.26
N GLY A 92 12.13 2.05 -4.39
CA GLY A 92 10.88 1.34 -4.69
C GLY A 92 9.99 1.35 -3.46
N TYR A 93 8.68 1.24 -3.66
CA TYR A 93 7.70 1.15 -2.58
C TYR A 93 6.95 -0.19 -2.69
N ASP A 94 7.40 -1.16 -1.89
CA ASP A 94 6.98 -2.56 -1.88
C ASP A 94 6.84 -3.02 -0.41
N PRO A 95 5.89 -2.43 0.35
CA PRO A 95 5.65 -2.78 1.75
C PRO A 95 5.29 -4.27 1.94
N GLU A 96 4.79 -4.93 0.90
CA GLU A 96 4.43 -6.35 0.89
C GLU A 96 5.65 -7.26 1.14
N ASN A 97 6.82 -6.84 0.69
CA ASN A 97 8.08 -7.55 0.90
C ASN A 97 9.07 -6.79 1.81
N TRP A 98 8.94 -5.48 1.92
CA TRP A 98 9.78 -4.59 2.72
C TRP A 98 8.93 -3.89 3.78
N GLY A 99 8.54 -4.63 4.81
CA GLY A 99 7.69 -4.15 5.92
C GLY A 99 8.42 -3.25 6.93
N LEU A 100 9.23 -2.30 6.46
CA LEU A 100 10.02 -1.42 7.31
C LEU A 100 10.28 -0.01 6.75
N LEU A 101 10.54 0.91 7.67
CA LEU A 101 11.34 2.10 7.42
C LEU A 101 12.83 1.78 7.61
N ALA A 102 13.60 1.80 6.53
CA ALA A 102 15.00 1.37 6.54
C ALA A 102 16.01 2.54 6.62
N PHE A 103 17.07 2.35 7.39
CA PHE A 103 18.14 3.32 7.65
C PHE A 103 19.52 2.73 7.36
N GLY A 104 20.41 3.59 6.85
CA GLY A 104 21.79 3.21 6.56
C GLY A 104 22.66 3.02 7.81
N SER A 105 22.31 3.67 8.92
CA SER A 105 23.05 3.59 10.18
C SER A 105 22.10 3.52 11.38
N GLU A 106 22.59 2.92 12.47
CA GLU A 106 21.84 2.84 13.73
C GLU A 106 21.59 4.22 14.34
N SER A 107 22.53 5.16 14.20
CA SER A 107 22.40 6.52 14.72
C SER A 107 21.30 7.30 14.01
N ASP A 108 21.16 7.15 12.68
CA ASP A 108 20.08 7.76 11.91
C ASP A 108 18.71 7.19 12.33
N ARG A 109 18.61 5.86 12.49
CA ARG A 109 17.40 5.20 13.03
C ARG A 109 17.06 5.72 14.43
N ALA A 110 18.05 5.77 15.32
CA ALA A 110 17.87 6.22 16.69
C ALA A 110 17.45 7.69 16.77
N LYS A 111 17.91 8.53 15.85
CA LYS A 111 17.45 9.91 15.73
C LYS A 111 15.95 9.95 15.38
N PHE A 112 15.52 9.22 14.35
CA PHE A 112 14.11 9.15 13.98
C PHE A 112 13.23 8.70 15.16
N LEU A 113 13.63 7.66 15.90
CA LEU A 113 12.86 7.17 17.06
C LEU A 113 12.79 8.16 18.23
N ARG A 114 13.80 9.01 18.40
CA ARG A 114 13.77 10.07 19.44
C ARG A 114 12.89 11.24 19.05
N GLU A 115 12.79 11.53 17.76
CA GLU A 115 12.06 12.68 17.25
C GLU A 115 10.62 12.34 16.84
N SER A 116 10.31 11.07 16.57
CA SER A 116 8.95 10.62 16.24
C SER A 116 8.26 9.96 17.44
N GLU A 117 6.98 9.66 17.28
CA GLU A 117 6.20 8.83 18.21
C GLU A 117 5.68 7.56 17.51
N PRO A 118 5.34 6.50 18.26
CA PRO A 118 4.71 5.30 17.70
C PRO A 118 3.46 5.65 16.88
N GLY A 119 3.33 5.04 15.70
CA GLY A 119 2.26 5.36 14.76
C GLY A 119 2.56 6.52 13.83
N ALA A 120 3.82 6.97 13.75
CA ALA A 120 4.24 7.97 12.77
C ALA A 120 3.85 7.54 11.35
N LEU A 121 3.33 8.49 10.57
CA LEU A 121 3.07 8.29 9.16
C LEU A 121 4.29 8.73 8.36
N VAL A 122 4.70 7.93 7.39
CA VAL A 122 5.86 8.21 6.55
C VAL A 122 5.43 8.19 5.09
N VAL A 123 5.36 9.38 4.49
CA VAL A 123 5.15 9.60 3.07
C VAL A 123 6.42 9.25 2.32
N VAL A 124 6.31 8.36 1.34
CA VAL A 124 7.43 7.87 0.53
C VAL A 124 7.31 8.39 -0.89
N TYR A 125 8.34 9.07 -1.38
CA TYR A 125 8.44 9.45 -2.80
C TYR A 125 9.58 8.72 -3.51
N GLY A 126 9.48 8.62 -4.84
CA GLY A 126 10.48 7.97 -5.67
C GLY A 126 11.77 8.79 -5.77
N THR A 127 12.92 8.17 -5.49
CA THR A 127 14.24 8.77 -5.74
C THR A 127 14.46 9.06 -7.23
N LYS A 128 15.33 10.03 -7.55
CA LYS A 128 15.68 10.37 -8.95
C LYS A 128 16.31 9.22 -9.75
N SER A 129 16.79 8.17 -9.08
CA SER A 129 17.41 6.99 -9.72
C SER A 129 16.40 5.90 -10.12
N LEU A 130 15.12 6.06 -9.78
CA LEU A 130 14.03 5.20 -10.29
C LEU A 130 13.76 5.48 -11.78
N ARG A 131 12.96 4.61 -12.42
CA ARG A 131 12.40 4.89 -13.76
C ARG A 131 11.77 6.29 -13.78
N SER A 132 11.86 6.96 -14.92
CA SER A 132 11.49 8.38 -15.07
C SER A 132 10.04 8.70 -14.68
N ASP A 133 9.13 7.73 -14.76
CA ASP A 133 7.72 7.86 -14.43
C ASP A 133 7.43 7.90 -12.92
N LEU A 134 8.30 7.33 -12.09
CA LEU A 134 8.15 7.26 -10.63
C LEU A 134 9.05 8.24 -9.87
N ALA A 135 10.12 8.71 -10.52
CA ALA A 135 11.04 9.66 -9.93
C ALA A 135 10.32 10.96 -9.52
N GLY A 136 10.47 11.36 -8.26
CA GLY A 136 9.86 12.57 -7.71
C GLY A 136 8.35 12.46 -7.47
N ARG A 137 7.72 11.29 -7.67
CA ARG A 137 6.29 11.08 -7.39
C ARG A 137 6.08 10.51 -5.99
N VAL A 138 5.00 10.92 -5.31
CA VAL A 138 4.57 10.29 -4.05
C VAL A 138 4.02 8.90 -4.37
N LEU A 139 4.62 7.86 -3.79
CA LEU A 139 4.32 6.46 -4.09
C LEU A 139 3.32 5.85 -3.11
N GLY A 140 3.38 6.28 -1.85
CA GLY A 140 2.59 5.72 -0.77
C GLY A 140 2.89 6.36 0.58
N VAL A 141 2.16 5.88 1.59
CA VAL A 141 2.27 6.27 2.99
C VAL A 141 2.37 5.01 3.82
N GLN A 142 3.30 4.92 4.76
CA GLN A 142 3.37 3.79 5.69
C GLN A 142 3.25 4.27 7.13
N GLN A 143 2.52 3.52 7.95
CA GLN A 143 2.45 3.75 9.39
C GLN A 143 3.50 2.89 10.07
N VAL A 144 4.39 3.51 10.84
CA VAL A 144 5.48 2.81 11.51
C VAL A 144 5.24 2.68 13.00
N SER A 145 5.58 1.51 13.52
CA SER A 145 5.71 1.28 14.95
C SER A 145 7.00 1.92 15.48
N HIS A 146 7.35 1.64 16.74
CA HIS A 146 8.70 1.91 17.27
C HIS A 146 9.49 0.63 17.54
N LEU A 147 9.08 -0.50 16.95
CA LEU A 147 9.89 -1.72 16.97
C LEU A 147 11.09 -1.55 16.05
N ALA A 148 12.27 -1.48 16.66
CA ALA A 148 13.54 -1.34 15.98
C ALA A 148 14.32 -2.66 15.95
N GLY A 149 14.94 -2.98 14.83
CA GLY A 149 15.70 -4.21 14.66
C GLY A 149 16.63 -4.17 13.44
N PRO A 150 17.39 -5.24 13.19
CA PRO A 150 18.03 -5.43 11.90
C PRO A 150 16.98 -5.59 10.79
N SER A 151 17.24 -5.04 9.61
CA SER A 151 16.27 -5.03 8.51
C SER A 151 15.80 -6.43 8.08
N GLU A 152 16.66 -7.45 8.23
CA GLU A 152 16.34 -8.85 7.94
C GLU A 152 15.06 -9.34 8.63
N GLN A 153 14.75 -8.85 9.83
CA GLN A 153 13.56 -9.24 10.58
C GLN A 153 12.25 -8.73 9.96
N PHE A 154 12.34 -7.72 9.09
CA PHE A 154 11.19 -7.00 8.54
C PHE A 154 11.13 -7.08 7.00
N ILE A 155 11.95 -7.93 6.40
CA ILE A 155 11.98 -8.16 4.95
C ILE A 155 11.59 -9.62 4.69
N SER A 156 10.79 -9.85 3.66
CA SER A 156 10.41 -11.21 3.27
C SER A 156 11.66 -12.05 2.94
N PRO A 157 11.68 -13.36 3.24
CA PRO A 157 12.86 -14.19 2.99
C PRO A 157 13.36 -14.12 1.54
N GLN A 158 12.43 -14.02 0.59
CA GLN A 158 12.76 -13.83 -0.83
C GLN A 158 13.45 -12.49 -1.09
N ALA A 159 12.85 -11.38 -0.66
CA ALA A 159 13.42 -10.05 -0.90
C ALA A 159 14.75 -9.85 -0.16
N TRP A 160 14.93 -10.50 1.00
CA TRP A 160 16.22 -10.52 1.69
C TRP A 160 17.29 -11.26 0.89
N ALA A 161 16.97 -12.43 0.35
CA ALA A 161 17.88 -13.18 -0.52
C ALA A 161 18.30 -12.36 -1.76
N GLU A 162 17.34 -11.69 -2.41
CA GLU A 162 17.60 -10.81 -3.56
C GLU A 162 18.51 -9.62 -3.18
N LYS A 163 18.25 -8.99 -2.03
CA LYS A 163 19.12 -7.93 -1.48
C LYS A 163 20.54 -8.42 -1.23
N GLN A 164 20.69 -9.62 -0.65
CA GLN A 164 21.99 -10.22 -0.31
C GLN A 164 22.78 -10.64 -1.56
N ALA A 165 22.09 -11.08 -2.61
CA ALA A 165 22.70 -11.41 -3.90
C ALA A 165 23.27 -10.19 -4.63
N SER A 166 22.76 -8.98 -4.33
CA SER A 166 23.24 -7.73 -4.93
C SER A 166 24.48 -7.17 -4.19
N PRO A 167 25.67 -7.14 -4.82
CA PRO A 167 26.87 -6.59 -4.17
C PRO A 167 26.71 -5.12 -3.75
N ARG A 168 25.89 -4.36 -4.48
CA ARG A 168 25.59 -2.95 -4.21
C ARG A 168 24.69 -2.75 -3.00
N ASN A 169 23.78 -3.69 -2.71
CA ASN A 169 22.73 -3.51 -1.70
C ASN A 169 22.93 -4.37 -0.44
N ARG A 170 23.74 -5.43 -0.49
CA ARG A 170 23.96 -6.35 0.64
C ARG A 170 24.35 -5.63 1.94
N SER A 171 25.20 -4.60 1.88
CA SER A 171 25.66 -3.83 3.04
C SER A 171 24.86 -2.55 3.32
N ARG A 172 23.79 -2.29 2.58
CA ARG A 172 22.98 -1.07 2.72
C ARG A 172 21.71 -1.34 3.50
N TRP A 173 21.21 -0.29 4.17
CA TRP A 173 19.93 -0.27 4.87
C TRP A 173 19.77 -1.42 5.85
N LEU A 174 20.72 -1.55 6.78
CA LEU A 174 20.81 -2.68 7.71
C LEU A 174 19.93 -2.53 8.96
N PHE A 175 19.42 -1.32 9.20
CA PHE A 175 18.66 -0.99 10.41
C PHE A 175 17.23 -0.61 10.03
N GLY A 176 16.25 -1.28 10.63
CA GLY A 176 14.84 -1.09 10.33
C GLY A 176 14.01 -0.64 11.52
N VAL A 177 12.90 0.02 11.22
CA VAL A 177 11.75 0.21 12.10
C VAL A 177 10.55 -0.43 11.43
N GLN A 178 9.82 -1.30 12.13
CA GLN A 178 8.71 -2.07 11.53
C GLN A 178 7.56 -1.17 11.07
N SER A 179 7.14 -1.36 9.82
CA SER A 179 5.88 -0.83 9.27
C SER A 179 4.72 -1.73 9.68
N THR A 180 3.59 -1.14 10.05
CA THR A 180 2.41 -1.87 10.57
C THR A 180 1.24 -1.84 9.59
N ARG A 181 1.09 -0.73 8.86
CA ARG A 181 0.11 -0.53 7.77
C ARG A 181 0.78 0.24 6.65
N ALA A 182 0.29 0.07 5.43
CA ALA A 182 0.79 0.77 4.26
C ALA A 182 -0.35 1.07 3.28
N TRP A 183 -0.26 2.22 2.66
CA TRP A 183 -1.19 2.69 1.65
C TRP A 183 -0.44 3.09 0.39
N HIS A 184 -0.91 2.62 -0.74
CA HIS A 184 -0.34 2.95 -2.04
C HIS A 184 -1.14 4.09 -2.64
N VAL A 185 -0.45 5.13 -3.12
CA VAL A 185 -1.08 6.14 -3.96
C VAL A 185 -1.36 5.53 -5.33
N VAL A 186 -2.60 5.71 -5.79
CA VAL A 186 -3.06 5.27 -7.11
C VAL A 186 -2.07 5.80 -8.17
N PRO A 187 -1.45 4.93 -9.00
CA PRO A 187 -0.42 5.31 -9.96
C PRO A 187 -0.78 6.52 -10.83
N GLU A 188 -2.04 6.57 -11.25
CA GLU A 188 -2.62 7.59 -12.10
C GLU A 188 -2.70 8.97 -11.43
N ASP A 189 -2.83 9.01 -10.11
CA ASP A 189 -3.09 10.23 -9.32
C ASP A 189 -1.85 10.71 -8.54
N ARG A 190 -0.66 10.11 -8.75
CA ARG A 190 0.53 10.41 -7.94
C ARG A 190 0.97 11.87 -8.09
N PRO A 191 0.90 12.71 -7.04
CA PRO A 191 1.41 14.07 -7.13
C PRO A 191 2.94 14.06 -7.19
N ARG A 192 3.52 15.17 -7.69
CA ARG A 192 4.95 15.40 -7.52
C ARG A 192 5.23 15.76 -6.06
N VAL A 193 6.39 15.34 -5.57
CA VAL A 193 6.84 15.67 -4.22
C VAL A 193 7.03 17.18 -4.05
N GLU A 194 7.33 17.90 -5.13
CA GLU A 194 7.46 19.35 -5.15
C GLU A 194 6.13 20.06 -4.86
N ASP A 195 5.02 19.50 -5.34
CA ASP A 195 3.67 20.05 -5.11
C ASP A 195 3.11 19.57 -3.76
N PHE A 196 3.46 18.34 -3.36
CA PHE A 196 3.00 17.73 -2.12
C PHE A 196 3.71 18.30 -0.89
N ALA A 197 5.04 18.42 -0.92
CA ALA A 197 5.87 18.90 0.18
C ALA A 197 6.62 20.17 -0.23
N ASP A 198 5.85 21.19 -0.60
CA ASP A 198 6.29 22.50 -1.11
C ASP A 198 7.14 23.32 -0.14
N GLU A 199 7.11 23.00 1.16
CA GLU A 199 7.93 23.64 2.19
C GLU A 199 9.10 22.75 2.64
N THR A 200 8.85 21.46 2.84
CA THR A 200 9.82 20.50 3.37
C THR A 200 10.81 20.02 2.30
N TRP A 201 10.34 19.91 1.05
CA TRP A 201 11.15 19.44 -0.07
C TRP A 201 11.83 20.60 -0.81
N SER A 202 13.07 20.36 -1.23
CA SER A 202 13.76 21.23 -2.18
C SER A 202 14.74 20.40 -3.02
N ALA A 203 15.17 20.93 -4.17
CA ALA A 203 16.01 20.20 -5.12
C ALA A 203 17.33 19.67 -4.52
N GLY A 204 17.87 20.34 -3.49
CA GLY A 204 19.06 19.93 -2.73
C GLY A 204 18.77 19.06 -1.50
N ALA A 205 17.52 18.99 -1.03
CA ALA A 205 17.17 18.30 0.21
C ALA A 205 17.06 16.77 0.05
N GLY A 206 16.95 16.24 -1.16
CA GLY A 206 16.65 14.82 -1.39
C GLY A 206 17.59 13.83 -0.68
N ARG A 207 18.90 14.12 -0.63
CA ARG A 207 19.86 13.27 0.11
C ARG A 207 19.63 13.29 1.62
N SER A 208 19.30 14.46 2.16
CA SER A 208 18.99 14.62 3.59
C SER A 208 17.67 13.95 3.96
N ILE A 209 16.64 14.10 3.11
CA ILE A 209 15.32 13.49 3.29
C ILE A 209 15.43 11.97 3.27
N GLY A 210 16.09 11.38 2.26
CA GLY A 210 16.28 9.93 2.18
C GLY A 210 17.13 9.34 3.30
N ARG A 211 18.00 10.13 3.95
CA ARG A 211 18.84 9.65 5.06
C ARG A 211 18.17 9.79 6.42
N TYR A 212 17.56 10.93 6.69
CA TYR A 212 17.11 11.31 8.03
C TYR A 212 15.60 11.23 8.22
N CYS A 213 14.85 11.10 7.12
CA CYS A 213 13.47 11.57 7.04
C CYS A 213 13.38 13.07 7.39
N LYS A 214 12.28 13.72 7.01
CA LYS A 214 11.97 15.08 7.48
C LYS A 214 10.52 15.16 7.88
N ARG A 215 10.24 15.80 9.01
CA ARG A 215 8.87 16.06 9.44
C ARG A 215 8.23 17.06 8.48
N LEU A 216 7.01 16.77 8.06
CA LEU A 216 6.19 17.66 7.25
C LEU A 216 5.61 18.79 8.10
N THR A 217 5.22 19.90 7.47
CA THR A 217 4.42 20.93 8.13
C THR A 217 2.98 20.44 8.32
N SER A 218 2.19 21.11 9.18
CA SER A 218 0.78 20.75 9.38
C SER A 218 -0.05 20.91 8.10
N ALA A 219 0.32 21.85 7.23
CA ALA A 219 -0.33 22.03 5.92
C ALA A 219 -0.02 20.86 4.98
N GLU A 220 1.25 20.47 4.88
CA GLU A 220 1.70 19.33 4.08
C GLU A 220 1.15 18.00 4.60
N ALA A 221 1.11 17.79 5.92
CA ALA A 221 0.57 16.59 6.54
C ALA A 221 -0.92 16.39 6.17
N ARG A 222 -1.71 17.46 6.12
CA ARG A 222 -3.12 17.40 5.71
C ARG A 222 -3.31 17.01 4.24
N LYS A 223 -2.34 17.25 3.37
CA LYS A 223 -2.40 16.83 1.96
C LYS A 223 -2.48 15.30 1.82
N VAL A 224 -2.05 14.53 2.83
CA VAL A 224 -2.24 13.06 2.87
C VAL A 224 -3.72 12.68 2.74
N LEU A 225 -4.63 13.47 3.31
CA LEU A 225 -6.07 13.18 3.32
C LEU A 225 -6.71 13.29 1.93
N ALA A 226 -6.09 14.06 1.03
CA ALA A 226 -6.54 14.26 -0.35
C ALA A 226 -5.90 13.26 -1.34
N LEU A 227 -5.03 12.37 -0.87
CA LEU A 227 -4.44 11.34 -1.73
C LEU A 227 -5.47 10.24 -1.96
N GLN A 228 -5.64 9.88 -3.23
CA GLN A 228 -6.36 8.68 -3.64
C GLN A 228 -5.47 7.47 -3.41
N MET A 229 -5.87 6.60 -2.48
CA MET A 229 -5.05 5.49 -2.02
C MET A 229 -5.84 4.19 -1.87
N TYR A 230 -5.12 3.08 -1.69
CA TYR A 230 -5.66 1.81 -1.21
C TYR A 230 -4.70 1.23 -0.17
N GLU A 231 -5.24 0.56 0.85
CA GLU A 231 -4.41 -0.14 1.84
C GLU A 231 -3.88 -1.44 1.24
N GLY A 232 -2.57 -1.66 1.34
CA GLY A 232 -1.88 -2.84 0.84
C GLY A 232 -1.29 -3.66 1.99
N PRO A 233 -1.01 -4.96 1.78
CA PRO A 233 -0.43 -5.79 2.82
C PRO A 233 0.98 -5.31 3.16
N VAL A 234 1.40 -5.58 4.40
CA VAL A 234 2.75 -5.27 4.88
C VAL A 234 3.41 -6.56 5.37
N PHE A 235 4.65 -6.81 4.99
CA PHE A 235 5.38 -7.96 5.53
C PHE A 235 5.49 -7.84 7.06
N GLY A 236 4.97 -8.83 7.79
CA GLY A 236 4.92 -8.80 9.26
C GLY A 236 3.92 -7.80 9.84
N GLY A 237 2.99 -7.27 9.02
CA GLY A 237 1.85 -6.45 9.44
C GLY A 237 0.55 -7.25 9.54
N ARG A 238 -0.59 -6.53 9.61
CA ARG A 238 -1.93 -7.12 9.65
C ARG A 238 -2.31 -7.69 8.27
N GLU A 239 -3.07 -8.79 8.25
CA GLU A 239 -3.71 -9.27 7.02
C GLU A 239 -4.81 -8.30 6.55
N ILE A 240 -4.94 -8.14 5.23
CA ILE A 240 -5.96 -7.32 4.59
C ILE A 240 -6.71 -8.23 3.61
N GLU A 241 -8.04 -8.28 3.74
CA GLU A 241 -8.87 -9.15 2.92
C GLU A 241 -9.00 -8.62 1.48
N HIS A 242 -9.24 -7.31 1.30
CA HIS A 242 -9.43 -6.68 -0.01
C HIS A 242 -8.88 -5.24 -0.09
N ALA A 243 -8.36 -4.87 -1.26
CA ALA A 243 -7.92 -3.50 -1.54
C ALA A 243 -9.12 -2.63 -1.97
N GLU A 244 -9.51 -1.68 -1.12
CA GLU A 244 -10.53 -0.67 -1.43
C GLU A 244 -9.87 0.67 -1.78
N PHE A 245 -10.35 1.32 -2.85
CA PHE A 245 -9.89 2.65 -3.23
C PHE A 245 -10.74 3.72 -2.55
N ALA A 246 -10.09 4.62 -1.81
CA ALA A 246 -10.74 5.75 -1.18
C ALA A 246 -9.76 6.92 -1.04
N ASP A 247 -10.32 8.10 -0.77
CA ASP A 247 -9.51 9.23 -0.29
C ASP A 247 -8.87 8.88 1.06
N GLY A 248 -7.68 9.43 1.31
CA GLY A 248 -6.98 9.27 2.57
C GLY A 248 -7.85 9.63 3.79
N GLN A 249 -8.76 10.59 3.66
CA GLN A 249 -9.71 10.96 4.70
C GLN A 249 -10.60 9.81 5.17
N ASP A 250 -11.08 8.97 4.25
CA ASP A 250 -11.97 7.85 4.58
C ASP A 250 -11.18 6.59 4.91
N LEU A 251 -10.06 6.35 4.21
CA LEU A 251 -9.24 5.16 4.36
C LEU A 251 -8.41 5.13 5.66
N MET A 252 -8.02 6.30 6.16
CA MET A 252 -7.21 6.44 7.38
C MET A 252 -8.04 6.42 8.67
N ARG A 253 -9.38 6.47 8.57
CA ARG A 253 -10.24 6.36 9.76
C ARG A 253 -10.12 4.97 10.37
N PRO A 254 -10.13 4.85 11.72
CA PRO A 254 -10.17 3.54 12.36
C PRO A 254 -11.39 2.75 11.88
N SER A 255 -11.17 1.53 11.38
CA SER A 255 -12.26 0.60 11.09
C SER A 255 -13.05 0.37 12.37
N ARG A 256 -14.35 0.68 12.39
CA ARG A 256 -15.20 0.31 13.52
C ARG A 256 -15.19 -1.23 13.61
N PRO A 257 -14.96 -1.82 14.79
CA PRO A 257 -15.21 -3.25 14.99
C PRO A 257 -16.73 -3.46 14.88
N GLY A 258 -17.19 -3.74 13.67
CA GLY A 258 -18.55 -4.16 13.36
C GLY A 258 -18.56 -5.66 13.09
N PRO A 259 -19.67 -6.36 13.39
CA PRO A 259 -19.77 -7.80 13.20
C PRO A 259 -19.45 -8.16 11.76
N VAL A 260 -18.64 -9.22 11.60
CA VAL A 260 -18.33 -9.91 10.34
C VAL A 260 -19.55 -9.86 9.44
N SER A 261 -19.44 -9.18 8.30
CA SER A 261 -20.56 -8.95 7.40
C SER A 261 -21.06 -10.30 6.86
N GLN A 262 -22.18 -10.81 7.39
CA GLN A 262 -22.84 -12.03 6.92
C GLN A 262 -23.82 -11.76 5.75
N SER A 263 -23.68 -10.62 5.08
CA SER A 263 -24.43 -10.31 3.87
C SER A 263 -23.47 -9.88 2.78
N GLY A 264 -23.58 -10.50 1.60
CA GLY A 264 -22.78 -10.15 0.43
C GLY A 264 -22.93 -8.66 0.14
N PHE A 265 -21.83 -7.91 0.26
CA PHE A 265 -21.83 -6.51 -0.09
C PHE A 265 -21.68 -6.38 -1.62
N HIS A 266 -22.57 -5.62 -2.23
CA HIS A 266 -22.47 -5.29 -3.64
C HIS A 266 -21.50 -4.12 -3.77
N VAL A 267 -20.25 -4.37 -4.16
CA VAL A 267 -19.30 -3.30 -4.48
C VAL A 267 -19.65 -2.77 -5.87
N SER A 268 -20.36 -1.65 -5.92
CA SER A 268 -20.40 -0.84 -7.15
C SER A 268 -19.01 -0.26 -7.37
N GLU A 269 -18.41 -0.45 -8.55
CA GLU A 269 -17.19 0.28 -8.91
C GLU A 269 -17.42 1.78 -8.71
N SER A 270 -16.45 2.48 -8.10
CA SER A 270 -16.56 3.91 -7.85
C SER A 270 -16.84 4.67 -9.14
N GLU A 271 -17.91 5.46 -9.21
CA GLU A 271 -18.15 6.32 -10.37
C GLU A 271 -17.04 7.39 -10.45
N GLY A 272 -16.47 7.61 -11.64
CA GLY A 272 -15.38 8.57 -11.83
C GLY A 272 -14.47 8.24 -13.02
N PRO A 273 -13.33 8.95 -13.16
CA PRO A 273 -12.44 8.77 -14.31
C PRO A 273 -11.85 7.35 -14.41
N LYS A 274 -11.82 6.78 -15.61
CA LYS A 274 -11.37 5.40 -15.87
C LYS A 274 -10.42 5.30 -17.06
N HIS A 275 -9.56 4.29 -17.03
CA HIS A 275 -8.71 3.88 -18.13
C HIS A 275 -9.17 2.52 -18.69
N LEU A 276 -9.22 2.41 -20.02
CA LEU A 276 -9.28 1.11 -20.69
C LEU A 276 -7.95 0.37 -20.53
N TYR A 277 -8.02 -0.96 -20.51
CA TYR A 277 -6.84 -1.84 -20.53
C TYR A 277 -7.07 -3.15 -21.29
N MET A 278 -5.96 -3.79 -21.66
CA MET A 278 -5.87 -5.20 -22.03
C MET A 278 -4.74 -5.84 -21.21
N LEU A 279 -5.07 -6.90 -20.48
CA LEU A 279 -4.10 -7.74 -19.81
C LEU A 279 -3.81 -8.97 -20.66
N GLU A 280 -2.56 -9.42 -20.68
CA GLU A 280 -2.14 -10.68 -21.28
C GLU A 280 -1.70 -11.64 -20.17
N LEU A 281 -2.17 -12.88 -20.22
CA LEU A 281 -1.64 -13.95 -19.39
C LEU A 281 -0.36 -14.47 -20.04
N VAL A 282 0.71 -14.59 -19.26
CA VAL A 282 1.98 -15.20 -19.66
C VAL A 282 2.38 -16.27 -18.66
N GLY A 283 3.24 -17.20 -19.07
CA GLY A 283 3.76 -18.25 -18.19
C GLY A 283 4.14 -19.52 -18.95
N ASP A 284 4.68 -20.47 -18.22
CA ASP A 284 5.11 -21.76 -18.76
C ASP A 284 3.91 -22.66 -19.05
N ASP A 285 3.90 -23.29 -20.22
CA ASP A 285 2.80 -24.17 -20.68
C ASP A 285 1.41 -23.49 -20.65
N ILE A 286 1.36 -22.21 -21.03
CA ILE A 286 0.10 -21.46 -21.15
C ILE A 286 -0.91 -22.10 -22.13
N GLY A 287 -0.45 -22.99 -23.00
CA GLY A 287 -1.30 -23.80 -23.89
C GLY A 287 -2.31 -24.67 -23.13
N SER A 288 -2.03 -25.03 -21.88
CA SER A 288 -2.93 -25.80 -21.02
C SER A 288 -4.28 -25.12 -20.73
N PHE A 289 -4.37 -23.79 -20.85
CA PHE A 289 -5.62 -23.02 -20.64
C PHE A 289 -6.57 -23.02 -21.84
N VAL A 290 -6.17 -23.56 -22.99
CA VAL A 290 -6.94 -23.46 -24.23
C VAL A 290 -7.16 -24.82 -24.87
N ARG A 291 -8.33 -25.00 -25.50
CA ARG A 291 -8.62 -26.20 -26.28
C ARG A 291 -7.95 -26.10 -27.65
N GLY A 292 -6.64 -26.36 -27.71
CA GLY A 292 -5.85 -26.39 -28.95
C GLY A 292 -4.56 -25.56 -28.92
N PRO A 293 -3.75 -25.56 -29.99
CA PRO A 293 -2.45 -24.92 -29.99
C PRO A 293 -2.58 -23.38 -29.94
N ILE A 294 -1.87 -22.73 -29.02
CA ILE A 294 -1.90 -21.27 -28.85
C ILE A 294 -1.31 -20.54 -30.08
N ARG A 295 -0.21 -21.06 -30.64
CA ARG A 295 0.54 -20.47 -31.78
C ARG A 295 0.83 -18.97 -31.54
N LYS A 296 0.57 -18.10 -32.53
CA LYS A 296 0.76 -16.65 -32.48
C LYS A 296 -0.44 -15.91 -31.83
N ARG A 297 -1.13 -16.56 -30.90
CA ARG A 297 -2.29 -16.01 -30.20
C ARG A 297 -1.97 -15.86 -28.72
N ARG A 298 -2.63 -14.91 -28.09
CA ARG A 298 -2.45 -14.53 -26.69
C ARG A 298 -3.76 -14.72 -25.96
N ILE A 299 -3.69 -15.19 -24.72
CA ILE A 299 -4.83 -15.18 -23.80
C ILE A 299 -4.87 -13.78 -23.21
N VAL A 300 -5.96 -13.06 -23.48
CA VAL A 300 -6.14 -11.70 -23.01
C VAL A 300 -7.41 -11.54 -22.20
N LYS A 301 -7.38 -10.58 -21.28
CA LYS A 301 -8.55 -10.00 -20.66
C LYS A 301 -8.65 -8.54 -21.06
N VAL A 302 -9.79 -8.11 -21.57
CA VAL A 302 -10.06 -6.69 -21.81
C VAL A 302 -10.87 -6.11 -20.64
N GLY A 303 -10.76 -4.80 -20.40
CA GLY A 303 -11.66 -4.13 -19.47
C GLY A 303 -11.35 -2.67 -19.21
N PHE A 304 -11.94 -2.13 -18.15
CA PHE A 304 -11.62 -0.79 -17.64
C PHE A 304 -11.45 -0.76 -16.12
N SER A 305 -10.70 0.21 -15.62
CA SER A 305 -10.48 0.42 -14.18
C SER A 305 -10.02 1.86 -13.94
N LYS A 306 -10.16 2.34 -12.70
CA LYS A 306 -9.45 3.56 -12.28
C LYS A 306 -7.94 3.37 -12.37
N SER A 307 -7.46 2.20 -11.93
CA SER A 307 -6.05 1.81 -12.05
C SER A 307 -5.88 0.44 -12.71
N PRO A 308 -5.49 0.39 -13.99
CA PRO A 308 -5.14 -0.86 -14.67
C PRO A 308 -4.00 -1.63 -13.99
N GLU A 309 -3.02 -0.93 -13.38
CA GLU A 309 -1.92 -1.57 -12.66
C GLU A 309 -2.41 -2.33 -11.43
N VAL A 310 -3.22 -1.68 -10.59
CA VAL A 310 -3.76 -2.33 -9.39
C VAL A 310 -4.72 -3.47 -9.76
N ARG A 311 -5.52 -3.30 -10.81
CA ARG A 311 -6.37 -4.39 -11.32
C ARG A 311 -5.53 -5.58 -11.78
N CYS A 312 -4.42 -5.34 -12.48
CA CYS A 312 -3.49 -6.39 -12.89
C CYS A 312 -2.88 -7.12 -11.69
N LYS A 313 -2.47 -6.38 -10.64
CA LYS A 313 -1.97 -6.96 -9.38
C LYS A 313 -3.02 -7.82 -8.69
N SER A 314 -4.27 -7.37 -8.64
CA SER A 314 -5.39 -8.13 -8.07
C SER A 314 -5.66 -9.43 -8.84
N PHE A 315 -5.53 -9.45 -10.17
CA PHE A 315 -5.59 -10.69 -10.93
C PHE A 315 -4.43 -11.64 -10.58
N ASN A 316 -3.23 -11.11 -10.37
CA ASN A 316 -2.06 -11.89 -9.99
C ASN A 316 -2.12 -12.44 -8.57
N SER A 317 -2.73 -11.72 -7.62
CA SER A 317 -2.88 -12.20 -6.24
C SER A 317 -3.82 -13.40 -6.12
N ALA A 318 -4.70 -13.62 -7.11
CA ALA A 318 -5.58 -14.79 -7.18
C ALA A 318 -4.92 -16.03 -7.83
N LEU A 319 -3.72 -15.90 -8.43
CA LEU A 319 -3.04 -17.02 -9.06
C LEU A 319 -2.17 -17.79 -8.04
N PRO A 320 -2.34 -19.11 -7.90
CA PRO A 320 -1.49 -19.92 -7.05
C PRO A 320 -0.12 -20.14 -7.70
N GLY A 321 0.95 -19.79 -6.99
CA GLY A 321 2.32 -19.94 -7.47
C GLY A 321 2.71 -18.90 -8.54
N LYS A 322 4.01 -18.79 -8.82
CA LYS A 322 4.56 -17.81 -9.80
C LYS A 322 4.69 -18.37 -11.22
N GLN A 323 3.94 -19.43 -11.56
CA GLN A 323 4.02 -20.08 -12.88
C GLN A 323 3.37 -19.23 -13.99
N PHE A 324 2.30 -18.52 -13.65
CA PHE A 324 1.57 -17.65 -14.55
C PHE A 324 1.47 -16.24 -13.99
N GLU A 325 1.41 -15.26 -14.89
CA GLU A 325 1.35 -13.85 -14.54
C GLU A 325 0.51 -13.10 -15.59
N TRP A 326 -0.41 -12.26 -15.13
CA TRP A 326 -1.05 -11.23 -15.93
C TRP A 326 -0.12 -10.01 -16.07
N ARG A 327 0.03 -9.52 -17.29
CA ARG A 327 0.78 -8.31 -17.62
C ARG A 327 -0.09 -7.32 -18.38
N ILE A 328 0.15 -6.03 -18.18
CA ILE A 328 -0.51 -5.00 -19.00
C ILE A 328 0.05 -5.08 -20.42
N LEU A 329 -0.77 -5.54 -21.36
CA LEU A 329 -0.46 -5.53 -22.79
C LEU A 329 -0.73 -4.13 -23.38
N LYS A 330 -1.86 -3.53 -23.01
CA LYS A 330 -2.25 -2.16 -23.39
C LYS A 330 -2.99 -1.49 -22.25
N SER A 331 -2.82 -0.18 -22.12
CA SER A 331 -3.62 0.66 -21.24
C SER A 331 -3.58 2.08 -21.75
N THR A 332 -4.71 2.78 -21.68
CA THR A 332 -4.75 4.22 -22.04
C THR A 332 -3.84 5.05 -21.13
N PHE A 333 -3.66 4.63 -19.88
CA PHE A 333 -2.69 5.24 -18.96
C PHE A 333 -1.24 5.04 -19.43
N VAL A 334 -0.87 3.82 -19.79
CA VAL A 334 0.49 3.50 -20.28
C VAL A 334 0.79 4.19 -21.62
N GLU A 335 -0.24 4.45 -22.43
CA GLU A 335 -0.16 5.26 -23.66
C GLU A 335 -0.11 6.78 -23.41
N GLY A 336 -0.18 7.24 -22.15
CA GLY A 336 -0.14 8.66 -21.79
C GLY A 336 -1.42 9.44 -22.15
N LEU A 337 -2.54 8.75 -22.33
CA LEU A 337 -3.83 9.37 -22.64
C LEU A 337 -4.56 9.77 -21.35
N PRO A 338 -5.35 10.85 -21.37
CA PRO A 338 -6.19 11.21 -20.22
C PRO A 338 -7.22 10.11 -19.93
N PRO A 339 -7.65 9.93 -18.67
CA PRO A 339 -8.73 9.02 -18.34
C PRO A 339 -10.04 9.45 -19.01
N PHE A 340 -10.89 8.49 -19.33
CA PHE A 340 -12.26 8.77 -19.75
C PHE A 340 -13.05 9.35 -18.57
N PRO A 341 -13.97 10.31 -18.79
CA PRO A 341 -14.59 11.08 -17.70
C PRO A 341 -15.44 10.26 -16.72
N SER A 342 -16.01 9.13 -17.17
CA SER A 342 -16.94 8.32 -16.36
C SER A 342 -16.83 6.84 -16.72
N SER A 343 -17.38 6.00 -15.84
CA SER A 343 -17.50 4.55 -16.04
C SER A 343 -18.30 4.23 -17.31
N HIS A 344 -19.28 5.06 -17.68
CA HIS A 344 -20.09 4.86 -18.88
C HIS A 344 -19.28 4.96 -20.18
N HIS A 345 -18.39 5.95 -20.28
CA HIS A 345 -17.50 6.09 -21.44
C HIS A 345 -16.57 4.88 -21.56
N ALA A 346 -15.92 4.52 -20.45
CA ALA A 346 -15.00 3.38 -20.44
C ALA A 346 -15.72 2.05 -20.70
N LYS A 347 -16.93 1.87 -20.18
CA LYS A 347 -17.79 0.71 -20.46
C LYS A 347 -18.18 0.63 -21.94
N SER A 348 -18.48 1.74 -22.60
CA SER A 348 -18.70 1.77 -24.06
C SER A 348 -17.48 1.22 -24.81
N GLY A 349 -16.29 1.66 -24.44
CA GLY A 349 -15.05 1.17 -25.03
C GLY A 349 -14.79 -0.31 -24.78
N GLU A 350 -14.99 -0.79 -23.56
CA GLU A 350 -14.91 -2.21 -23.21
C GLU A 350 -15.90 -3.05 -24.02
N GLN A 351 -17.17 -2.63 -24.06
CA GLN A 351 -18.21 -3.32 -24.81
C GLN A 351 -17.88 -3.42 -26.29
N GLU A 352 -17.28 -2.38 -26.88
CA GLU A 352 -16.84 -2.44 -28.28
C GLU A 352 -15.67 -3.41 -28.49
N MET A 353 -14.69 -3.44 -27.57
CA MET A 353 -13.61 -4.43 -27.61
C MET A 353 -14.17 -5.85 -27.54
N VAL A 354 -15.05 -6.11 -26.56
CA VAL A 354 -15.73 -7.39 -26.34
C VAL A 354 -16.55 -7.78 -27.58
N ARG A 355 -17.37 -6.87 -28.12
CA ARG A 355 -18.19 -7.10 -29.32
C ARG A 355 -17.35 -7.46 -30.54
N PHE A 356 -16.22 -6.78 -30.74
CA PHE A 356 -15.32 -7.07 -31.84
C PHE A 356 -14.61 -8.42 -31.66
N LEU A 357 -14.09 -8.70 -30.46
CA LEU A 357 -13.36 -9.94 -30.17
C LEU A 357 -14.28 -11.16 -30.21
N HIS A 358 -15.52 -11.08 -29.73
CA HIS A 358 -16.49 -12.17 -29.91
C HIS A 358 -16.73 -12.54 -31.37
N LYS A 359 -16.64 -11.58 -32.29
CA LYS A 359 -16.85 -11.82 -33.73
C LYS A 359 -15.61 -12.31 -34.46
N LYS A 360 -14.41 -12.07 -33.92
CA LYS A 360 -13.14 -12.23 -34.66
C LYS A 360 -12.11 -13.11 -33.94
N ALA A 361 -12.30 -13.41 -32.68
CA ALA A 361 -11.40 -14.20 -31.83
C ALA A 361 -12.18 -15.29 -31.09
N ASP A 362 -11.45 -16.20 -30.45
CA ASP A 362 -12.07 -17.27 -29.68
C ASP A 362 -12.40 -16.73 -28.29
N SER A 363 -13.69 -16.68 -27.94
CA SER A 363 -14.11 -16.31 -26.59
C SER A 363 -13.77 -17.42 -25.60
N MET A 364 -13.24 -17.04 -24.45
CA MET A 364 -12.97 -17.92 -23.31
C MET A 364 -13.96 -17.70 -22.15
N GLY A 365 -15.06 -16.97 -22.41
CA GLY A 365 -16.08 -16.57 -21.44
C GLY A 365 -15.87 -15.16 -20.91
N GLY A 366 -16.95 -14.41 -20.69
CA GLY A 366 -16.92 -13.02 -20.19
C GLY A 366 -16.02 -12.11 -21.05
N GLU A 367 -15.11 -11.37 -20.41
CA GLU A 367 -14.14 -10.49 -21.09
C GLU A 367 -12.81 -11.18 -21.46
N PHE A 368 -12.76 -12.52 -21.51
CA PHE A 368 -11.54 -13.28 -21.83
C PHE A 368 -11.54 -13.82 -23.26
N PHE A 369 -10.41 -13.70 -23.95
CA PHE A 369 -10.28 -14.06 -25.36
C PHE A 369 -8.92 -14.67 -25.70
N LEU A 370 -8.90 -15.58 -26.67
CA LEU A 370 -7.70 -16.04 -27.35
C LEU A 370 -7.62 -15.39 -28.74
N ALA A 371 -6.70 -14.44 -28.92
CA ALA A 371 -6.64 -13.60 -30.12
C ALA A 371 -5.22 -13.37 -30.63
N ASN A 372 -5.07 -13.08 -31.92
CA ASN A 372 -3.80 -12.66 -32.51
C ASN A 372 -3.60 -11.14 -32.41
N ASP A 373 -2.38 -10.67 -32.63
CA ASP A 373 -2.01 -9.25 -32.48
C ASP A 373 -2.81 -8.29 -33.39
N ASP A 374 -3.20 -8.73 -34.59
CA ASP A 374 -4.01 -7.89 -35.51
C ASP A 374 -5.41 -7.64 -34.94
N HIS A 375 -6.07 -8.69 -34.44
CA HIS A 375 -7.37 -8.58 -33.81
C HIS A 375 -7.30 -7.76 -32.51
N LEU A 376 -6.26 -7.95 -31.70
CA LEU A 376 -6.06 -7.18 -30.47
C LEU A 376 -5.86 -5.69 -30.75
N ASN A 377 -5.03 -5.34 -31.73
CA ASN A 377 -4.81 -3.95 -32.11
C ASN A 377 -6.07 -3.30 -32.70
N LYS A 378 -6.86 -4.03 -33.50
CA LYS A 378 -8.14 -3.53 -34.03
C LYS A 378 -9.18 -3.35 -32.94
N ALA A 379 -9.32 -4.32 -32.03
CA ALA A 379 -10.19 -4.22 -30.86
C ALA A 379 -9.83 -2.98 -30.04
N TRP A 380 -8.54 -2.80 -29.71
CA TRP A 380 -8.06 -1.67 -28.93
C TRP A 380 -8.39 -0.31 -29.57
N LYS A 381 -8.13 -0.16 -30.87
CA LYS A 381 -8.47 1.08 -31.61
C LYS A 381 -9.97 1.37 -31.54
N ARG A 382 -10.81 0.36 -31.77
CA ARG A 382 -12.27 0.48 -31.71
C ARG A 382 -12.77 0.84 -30.31
N GLY A 383 -12.23 0.20 -29.28
CA GLY A 383 -12.57 0.49 -27.89
C GLY A 383 -12.24 1.94 -27.50
N LYS A 384 -11.06 2.43 -27.90
CA LYS A 384 -10.71 3.84 -27.67
C LYS A 384 -11.65 4.80 -28.40
N SER A 385 -11.94 4.56 -29.68
CA SER A 385 -12.90 5.40 -30.43
C SER A 385 -14.28 5.40 -29.78
N ALA A 386 -14.82 4.22 -29.44
CA ALA A 386 -16.15 4.11 -28.84
C ALA A 386 -16.25 4.74 -27.44
N ALA A 387 -15.16 4.74 -26.66
CA ALA A 387 -15.12 5.42 -25.37
C ALA A 387 -15.02 6.94 -25.50
N THR A 388 -14.33 7.44 -26.53
CA THR A 388 -14.24 8.88 -26.82
C THR A 388 -15.53 9.44 -27.42
N GLU A 389 -16.19 8.67 -28.28
CA GLU A 389 -17.44 9.07 -28.98
C GLU A 389 -18.69 8.90 -28.10
N PHE A 390 -18.57 8.25 -26.94
CA PHE A 390 -19.69 8.05 -26.03
C PHE A 390 -20.12 9.39 -25.42
N GLY A 391 -21.27 9.92 -25.84
CA GLY A 391 -21.79 11.20 -25.36
C GLY A 391 -21.47 12.41 -26.23
N GLY A 392 -21.04 12.19 -27.48
CA GLY A 392 -21.14 13.17 -28.58
C GLY A 392 -22.52 13.20 -29.22
#